data_AF-A0A9E2KZD0-F1
#
_entry.id   AF-A0A9E2KZD0-F1
#
_cell.length_a   1.000
_cell.length_b   1.000
_cell.length_c   1.000
_cell.angle_alpha   90.00
_cell.angle_beta   90.00
_cell.angle_gamma   90.00
#
_symmetry.space_group_name_H-M   'P 1'
#
loop_
_entity.id
_entity.type
_entity.pdbx_description
1 polymer ?
#
loop_
_entity_poly.entity_id
_entity_poly.type
_entity_poly.pdbx_seq_one_letter_code
_entity_poly.pdbx_strand_id
1 'polypeptide(L)'
;MKTIKTTTETESSFGQIVHAGRLYVVKNFKVIGVFFLTFLISLLIAFLTVSSSETVYSSALSEFELGQISDKTIVADVSLPADGDYPIEVIAGEKIIRKGFPVTEIALAKLNKMAAAPTYIDYKTFSYKILYMMLLTALAVFLFNISLADVHVSLKEAILLGILFIIVYGATSFGGLFLSNDRAYTLPIIIPATFCVILVAVLFGQAHGVFFSFILSFGVLNAQTENIVPFLFVLASCLAATRIVKKVDRRLDLVFVSLLLAVLNVVFMLVLKIIFDGNVNNIIFPLLMVSLNGFLSGILALGFLTPLESLLNTASVFRLMDLSDLNSATMKKMLVAAPGTYNHSMMVATLAENACSAIHANALLARVGAYYHDVGKIEQSEYFVENQTGENKHNELNPRLSTTIIKSHVKKGVEKATEMR
;
A
#
# COMPACT_ATOMS: atom_id res chain seq x y z
N MET A 1 -8.21 -59.49 -25.76
CA MET A 1 -7.56 -59.55 -24.43
C MET A 1 -6.39 -58.57 -24.41
N LYS A 2 -6.68 -57.29 -24.12
CA LYS A 2 -5.68 -56.27 -23.76
C LYS A 2 -6.39 -55.35 -22.77
N THR A 3 -6.18 -55.65 -21.50
CA THR A 3 -6.76 -54.95 -20.36
C THR A 3 -6.12 -53.57 -20.28
N ILE A 4 -6.91 -52.53 -20.53
CA ILE A 4 -6.56 -51.15 -20.21
C ILE A 4 -6.60 -51.06 -18.69
N LYS A 5 -5.43 -51.07 -18.05
CA LYS A 5 -5.29 -50.68 -16.64
C LYS A 5 -5.44 -49.16 -16.58
N THR A 6 -6.65 -48.70 -16.29
CA THR A 6 -6.89 -47.38 -15.70
C THR A 6 -6.37 -47.41 -14.27
N THR A 7 -5.11 -47.05 -14.06
CA THR A 7 -4.62 -46.65 -12.74
C THR A 7 -5.10 -45.24 -12.48
N THR A 8 -6.33 -45.13 -11.96
CA THR A 8 -6.76 -43.99 -11.18
C THR A 8 -6.00 -44.04 -9.85
N GLU A 9 -4.77 -43.54 -9.84
CA GLU A 9 -4.16 -43.10 -8.59
C GLU A 9 -4.94 -41.87 -8.14
N THR A 10 -5.85 -42.08 -7.21
CA THR A 10 -6.39 -41.02 -6.36
C THR A 10 -5.23 -40.44 -5.56
N GLU A 11 -4.48 -39.49 -6.14
CA GLU A 11 -3.72 -38.55 -5.31
C GLU A 11 -4.70 -38.02 -4.27
N SER A 12 -4.37 -38.20 -2.99
CA SER A 12 -5.21 -37.70 -1.92
C SER A 12 -5.46 -36.21 -2.18
N SER A 13 -6.67 -35.72 -1.89
CA SER A 13 -7.00 -34.29 -2.01
C SER A 13 -5.90 -33.39 -1.40
N PHE A 14 -5.24 -33.87 -0.35
CA PHE A 14 -4.08 -33.24 0.27
C PHE A 14 -2.83 -33.18 -0.63
N GLY A 15 -2.48 -34.25 -1.35
CA GLY A 15 -1.36 -34.27 -2.29
C GLY A 15 -1.53 -33.27 -3.44
N GLN A 16 -2.76 -33.14 -3.96
CA GLN A 16 -3.09 -32.15 -5.00
C GLN A 16 -2.98 -30.71 -4.47
N ILE A 17 -3.44 -30.44 -3.25
CA ILE A 17 -3.31 -29.14 -2.59
C ILE A 17 -1.83 -28.78 -2.36
N VAL A 18 -1.02 -29.74 -1.90
CA VAL A 18 0.41 -29.54 -1.65
C VAL A 18 1.16 -29.31 -2.97
N HIS A 19 0.83 -30.04 -4.03
CA HIS A 19 1.45 -29.85 -5.34
C HIS A 19 1.09 -28.48 -5.96
N ALA A 20 -0.19 -28.09 -5.89
CA ALA A 20 -0.66 -26.78 -6.31
C ALA A 20 0.02 -25.65 -5.53
N GLY A 21 0.15 -25.81 -4.20
CA GLY A 21 0.87 -24.86 -3.34
C GLY A 21 2.34 -24.73 -3.72
N ARG A 22 3.03 -25.84 -4.02
CA ARG A 22 4.43 -25.82 -4.44
C ARG A 22 4.62 -25.12 -5.79
N LEU A 23 3.79 -25.43 -6.78
CA LEU A 23 3.80 -24.76 -8.09
C LEU A 23 3.55 -23.25 -7.96
N TYR A 24 2.63 -22.87 -7.09
CA TYR A 24 2.32 -21.47 -6.81
C TYR A 24 3.49 -20.72 -6.16
N VAL A 25 4.14 -21.31 -5.16
CA VAL A 25 5.32 -20.70 -4.51
C VAL A 25 6.45 -20.50 -5.51
N VAL A 26 6.69 -21.48 -6.40
CA VAL A 26 7.72 -21.36 -7.44
C VAL A 26 7.38 -20.25 -8.44
N LYS A 27 6.10 -20.14 -8.86
CA LYS A 27 5.65 -19.10 -9.79
C LYS A 27 5.77 -17.69 -9.21
N ASN A 28 5.46 -17.52 -7.92
CA ASN A 28 5.37 -16.22 -7.25
C ASN A 28 6.54 -15.92 -6.30
N PHE A 29 7.63 -16.69 -6.35
CA PHE A 29 8.73 -16.62 -5.40
C PHE A 29 9.31 -15.20 -5.24
N LYS A 30 9.44 -14.44 -6.34
CA LYS A 30 9.97 -13.07 -6.28
C LYS A 30 9.06 -12.12 -5.50
N VAL A 31 7.74 -12.23 -5.68
CA VAL A 31 6.74 -11.41 -4.97
C VAL A 31 6.71 -11.79 -3.49
N ILE A 32 6.72 -13.09 -3.18
CA ILE A 32 6.81 -13.59 -1.81
C ILE A 32 8.11 -13.12 -1.13
N GLY A 33 9.22 -13.15 -1.86
CA GLY A 33 10.51 -12.64 -1.38
C GLY A 33 10.49 -11.15 -1.04
N VAL A 34 9.76 -10.33 -1.79
CA VAL A 34 9.57 -8.90 -1.47
C VAL A 34 8.76 -8.73 -0.19
N PHE A 35 7.65 -9.45 -0.02
CA PHE A 35 6.88 -9.39 1.22
C PHE A 35 7.69 -9.85 2.44
N PHE A 36 8.54 -10.87 2.27
CA PHE A 36 9.45 -11.31 3.32
C PHE A 36 10.54 -10.27 3.63
N LEU A 37 11.07 -9.58 2.61
CA LEU A 37 12.00 -8.46 2.83
C LEU A 37 11.33 -7.30 3.57
N THR A 38 10.09 -6.95 3.20
CA THR A 38 9.28 -5.95 3.91
C THR A 38 9.10 -6.33 5.37
N PHE A 39 8.79 -7.61 5.65
CA PHE A 39 8.71 -8.15 7.01
C PHE A 39 10.02 -7.95 7.79
N LEU A 40 11.17 -8.31 7.22
CA LEU A 40 12.47 -8.15 7.89
C LEU A 40 12.79 -6.69 8.21
N ILE A 41 12.52 -5.77 7.29
CA ILE A 41 12.74 -4.33 7.51
C ILE A 41 11.82 -3.80 8.61
N SER A 42 10.55 -4.21 8.62
CA SER A 42 9.61 -3.82 9.68
C SER A 42 9.98 -4.39 11.05
N LEU A 43 10.55 -5.60 11.11
CA LEU A 43 11.12 -6.13 12.36
C LEU A 43 12.31 -5.32 12.84
N LEU A 44 13.19 -4.89 11.94
CA LEU A 44 14.31 -4.02 12.28
C LEU A 44 13.81 -2.68 12.85
N ILE A 45 12.80 -2.06 12.22
CA ILE A 45 12.17 -0.84 12.74
C ILE A 45 11.54 -1.08 14.12
N ALA A 46 10.83 -2.20 14.30
CA ALA A 46 10.24 -2.56 15.58
C ALA A 46 11.31 -2.70 16.68
N PHE A 47 12.41 -3.38 16.36
CA PHE A 47 13.56 -3.55 17.27
C PHE A 47 14.19 -2.20 17.65
N LEU A 48 14.48 -1.34 16.66
CA LEU A 48 15.05 -0.01 16.89
C LEU A 48 14.13 0.85 17.76
N THR A 49 12.82 0.77 17.52
CA THR A 49 11.82 1.53 18.29
C THR A 49 11.75 1.06 19.74
N VAL A 50 11.73 -0.25 19.99
CA VAL A 50 11.74 -0.82 21.35
C VAL A 50 13.02 -0.47 22.09
N SER A 51 14.18 -0.55 21.42
CA SER A 51 15.47 -0.15 22.01
C SER A 51 15.52 1.35 22.34
N SER A 52 14.98 2.18 21.44
CA SER A 52 14.95 3.63 21.60
C SER A 52 13.95 4.08 22.67
N SER A 53 12.80 3.42 22.80
CA SER A 53 11.82 3.75 23.84
C SER A 53 12.39 3.54 25.24
N GLU A 54 13.11 2.45 25.45
CA GLU A 54 13.77 2.17 26.73
C GLU A 54 14.89 3.17 27.03
N THR A 55 15.66 3.57 26.00
CA THR A 55 16.72 4.60 26.15
C THR A 55 16.13 5.97 26.50
N VAL A 56 15.02 6.35 25.88
CA VAL A 56 14.30 7.60 26.22
C VAL A 56 13.70 7.52 27.62
N TYR A 57 13.16 6.36 28.00
CA TYR A 57 12.60 6.14 29.33
C TYR A 57 13.67 6.23 30.41
N SER A 58 14.80 5.54 30.28
CA SER A 58 15.91 5.63 31.23
C SER A 58 16.46 7.05 31.36
N SER A 59 16.58 7.77 30.24
CA SER A 59 17.00 9.18 30.24
C SER A 59 16.00 10.07 30.98
N ALA A 60 14.70 9.92 30.73
CA ALA A 60 13.65 10.69 31.40
C ALA A 60 13.58 10.41 32.92
N LEU A 61 13.94 9.21 33.37
CA LEU A 61 14.00 8.87 34.80
C LEU A 61 15.15 9.59 35.52
N SER A 62 16.22 9.96 34.82
CA SER A 62 17.36 10.69 35.37
C SER A 62 17.15 12.21 35.52
N GLU A 63 16.04 12.75 34.98
CA GLU A 63 15.74 14.19 35.01
C GLU A 63 15.07 14.67 36.32
N PHE A 64 14.71 13.77 37.23
CA PHE A 64 14.02 14.14 38.48
C PHE A 64 15.00 14.58 39.57
N GLU A 65 14.71 15.73 40.19
CA GLU A 65 15.50 16.27 41.31
C GLU A 65 14.84 16.04 42.67
N LEU A 66 15.66 15.95 43.72
CA LEU A 66 15.20 15.77 45.10
C LEU A 66 14.30 16.95 45.52
N GLY A 67 13.09 16.66 46.02
CA GLY A 67 12.15 17.68 46.48
C GLY A 67 11.30 18.33 45.38
N GLN A 68 11.52 18.00 44.10
CA GLN A 68 10.65 18.43 42.99
C GLN A 68 9.24 17.87 43.18
N ILE A 69 8.20 18.69 42.97
CA ILE A 69 6.82 18.19 42.94
C ILE A 69 6.60 17.51 41.59
N SER A 70 6.35 16.20 41.59
CA SER A 70 6.19 15.45 40.35
C SER A 70 4.87 15.79 39.65
N ASP A 71 4.94 16.02 38.34
CA ASP A 71 3.79 16.23 37.46
C ASP A 71 3.16 14.91 36.98
N LYS A 72 3.82 13.77 37.25
CA LYS A 72 3.47 12.44 36.74
C LYS A 72 3.51 11.38 37.86
N THR A 73 2.84 10.25 37.63
CA THR A 73 2.94 9.08 38.51
C THR A 73 3.82 8.05 37.81
N ILE A 74 4.90 7.61 38.46
CA ILE A 74 5.84 6.62 37.93
C ILE A 74 5.64 5.32 38.71
N VAL A 75 5.45 4.24 37.97
CA VAL A 75 5.30 2.88 38.50
C VAL A 75 6.48 2.07 38.00
N ALA A 76 7.06 1.24 38.86
CA ALA A 76 8.12 0.33 38.47
C ALA A 76 7.57 -0.74 37.51
N ASP A 77 8.13 -0.84 36.31
CA ASP A 77 7.72 -1.86 35.34
C ASP A 77 8.43 -3.21 35.56
N VAL A 78 9.57 -3.20 36.28
CA VAL A 78 10.43 -4.36 36.50
C VAL A 78 10.89 -4.43 37.96
N SER A 79 11.00 -5.65 38.49
CA SER A 79 11.62 -5.87 39.80
C SER A 79 13.14 -5.91 39.67
N LEU A 80 13.85 -5.04 40.40
CA LEU A 80 15.31 -4.95 40.39
C LEU A 80 15.86 -5.29 41.80
N PRO A 81 16.55 -6.43 42.00
CA PRO A 81 17.10 -6.84 43.29
C PRO A 81 18.24 -5.89 43.72
N ALA A 82 18.40 -5.65 45.02
CA ALA A 82 19.47 -4.79 45.56
C ALA A 82 20.87 -5.22 45.07
N ASP A 83 21.70 -4.26 44.69
CA ASP A 83 23.07 -4.49 44.18
C ASP A 83 24.07 -3.61 44.95
N GLY A 84 25.38 -3.89 44.83
CA GLY A 84 26.46 -3.20 45.55
C GLY A 84 26.52 -1.68 45.31
N ASP A 85 26.17 -1.24 44.09
CA ASP A 85 26.11 0.19 43.74
C ASP A 85 24.77 0.85 44.12
N TYR A 86 23.69 0.06 44.27
CA TYR A 86 22.34 0.54 44.61
C TYR A 86 21.65 -0.43 45.60
N PRO A 87 21.73 -0.16 46.92
CA PRO A 87 21.29 -1.09 47.97
C PRO A 87 19.75 -1.19 48.13
N ILE A 88 18.96 -0.62 47.23
CA ILE A 88 17.50 -0.53 47.34
C ILE A 88 16.85 -1.47 46.32
N GLU A 89 15.94 -2.33 46.76
CA GLU A 89 15.12 -3.16 45.88
C GLU A 89 13.97 -2.36 45.24
N VAL A 90 13.72 -2.61 43.96
CA VAL A 90 12.55 -2.10 43.23
C VAL A 90 11.66 -3.30 42.94
N ILE A 91 10.36 -3.19 43.20
CA ILE A 91 9.39 -4.26 42.93
C ILE A 91 8.47 -3.83 41.78
N ALA A 92 8.29 -4.68 40.77
CA ALA A 92 7.35 -4.43 39.68
C ALA A 92 5.93 -4.13 40.22
N GLY A 93 5.30 -3.08 39.72
CA GLY A 93 4.01 -2.56 40.16
C GLY A 93 4.07 -1.57 41.34
N GLU A 94 5.25 -1.32 41.91
CA GLU A 94 5.42 -0.32 42.96
C GLU A 94 5.28 1.11 42.41
N LYS A 95 4.41 1.93 43.01
CA LYS A 95 4.29 3.36 42.67
C LYS A 95 5.44 4.13 43.31
N ILE A 96 6.52 4.35 42.57
CA ILE A 96 7.73 5.05 43.04
C ILE A 96 7.45 6.54 43.27
N ILE A 97 6.76 7.19 42.33
CA ILE A 97 6.39 8.61 42.44
C ILE A 97 4.90 8.78 42.18
N ARG A 98 4.24 9.65 42.95
CA ARG A 98 2.85 10.05 42.74
C ARG A 98 2.79 11.50 42.29
N LYS A 99 1.92 11.76 41.30
CA LYS A 99 1.64 13.12 40.84
C LYS A 99 1.19 14.01 42.00
N GLY A 100 1.78 15.19 42.13
CA GLY A 100 1.48 16.18 43.16
C GLY A 100 2.20 16.00 44.49
N PHE A 101 3.08 15.00 44.62
CA PHE A 101 3.92 14.79 45.81
C PHE A 101 5.40 15.10 45.52
N PRO A 102 6.17 15.56 46.52
CA PRO A 102 7.60 15.78 46.36
C PRO A 102 8.35 14.46 46.17
N VAL A 103 9.34 14.46 45.27
CA VAL A 103 10.24 13.32 45.05
C VAL A 103 11.09 13.10 46.30
N THR A 104 10.93 11.94 46.94
CA THR A 104 11.70 11.53 48.12
C THR A 104 13.06 10.95 47.74
N GLU A 105 14.01 10.94 48.68
CA GLU A 105 15.35 10.38 48.47
C GLU A 105 15.30 8.90 48.07
N ILE A 106 14.38 8.13 48.67
CA ILE A 106 14.14 6.72 48.34
C ILE A 106 13.59 6.60 46.91
N ALA A 107 12.67 7.47 46.50
CA ALA A 107 12.12 7.45 45.15
C ALA A 107 13.20 7.77 44.10
N LEU A 108 14.05 8.77 44.37
CA LEU A 108 15.15 9.16 43.49
C LEU A 108 16.21 8.06 43.36
N ALA A 109 16.56 7.39 44.45
CA ALA A 109 17.47 6.25 44.42
C ALA A 109 16.89 5.05 43.63
N LYS A 110 15.57 4.80 43.72
CA LYS A 110 14.88 3.80 42.88
C LYS A 110 14.85 4.20 41.41
N LEU A 111 14.62 5.47 41.09
CA LEU A 111 14.67 6.00 39.72
C LEU A 111 16.07 5.87 39.12
N ASN A 112 17.11 6.25 39.85
CA ASN A 112 18.50 6.14 39.40
C ASN A 112 18.89 4.68 39.15
N LYS A 113 18.42 3.77 40.00
CA LYS A 113 18.62 2.33 39.78
C LYS A 113 17.90 1.82 38.54
N MET A 114 16.67 2.28 38.27
CA MET A 114 15.95 1.96 37.04
C MET A 114 16.62 2.56 35.80
N ALA A 115 17.21 3.76 35.92
CA ALA A 115 17.96 4.40 34.85
C ALA A 115 19.32 3.74 34.60
N ALA A 116 19.97 3.21 35.64
CA ALA A 116 21.26 2.52 35.58
C ALA A 116 21.12 1.02 35.24
N ALA A 117 19.92 0.44 35.32
CA ALA A 117 19.67 -0.93 34.91
C ALA A 117 20.04 -1.09 33.43
N PRO A 118 20.76 -2.16 33.04
CA PRO A 118 21.03 -2.42 31.63
C PRO A 118 19.70 -2.49 30.89
N THR A 119 19.61 -1.80 29.75
CA THR A 119 18.46 -1.81 28.84
C THR A 119 18.08 -3.26 28.52
N TYR A 120 17.14 -3.81 29.28
CA TYR A 120 16.58 -5.12 29.00
C TYR A 120 15.54 -4.90 27.92
N ILE A 121 15.83 -5.42 26.71
CA ILE A 121 14.82 -5.49 25.67
C ILE A 121 13.67 -6.32 26.24
N ASP A 122 12.47 -5.75 26.26
CA ASP A 122 11.27 -6.52 26.57
C ASP A 122 11.06 -7.58 25.48
N TYR A 123 11.69 -8.74 25.68
CA TYR A 123 11.62 -9.89 24.78
C TYR A 123 10.18 -10.34 24.57
N LYS A 124 9.29 -10.12 25.55
CA LYS A 124 7.89 -10.47 25.45
C LYS A 124 7.18 -9.56 24.46
N THR A 125 7.28 -8.24 24.62
CA THR A 125 6.70 -7.27 23.67
C THR A 125 7.29 -7.43 22.26
N PHE A 126 8.60 -7.66 22.15
CA PHE A 126 9.23 -7.91 20.86
C PHE A 126 8.76 -9.22 20.21
N SER A 127 8.59 -10.30 20.98
CA SER A 127 8.10 -11.59 20.46
C SER A 127 6.67 -11.48 19.90
N TYR A 128 5.78 -10.73 20.56
CA TYR A 128 4.44 -10.48 20.04
C TYR A 128 4.47 -9.69 18.73
N LYS A 129 5.34 -8.68 18.62
CA LYS A 129 5.51 -7.93 17.37
C LYS A 129 5.99 -8.84 16.22
N ILE A 130 6.88 -9.80 16.50
CA ILE A 130 7.33 -10.79 15.50
C ILE A 130 6.14 -11.65 15.03
N LEU A 131 5.42 -12.29 15.96
CA LEU A 131 4.32 -13.19 15.62
C LEU A 131 3.20 -12.46 14.86
N TYR A 132 2.85 -11.25 15.29
CA TYR A 132 1.87 -10.42 14.62
C TYR A 132 2.32 -10.05 13.20
N MET A 133 3.57 -9.65 13.02
CA MET A 133 4.10 -9.31 11.70
C MET A 133 4.13 -10.53 10.78
N MET A 134 4.40 -11.73 11.29
CA MET A 134 4.31 -12.97 10.50
C MET A 134 2.87 -13.21 10.03
N LEU A 135 1.89 -13.02 10.91
CA LEU A 135 0.46 -13.12 10.56
C LEU A 135 0.07 -12.08 9.51
N LEU A 136 0.54 -10.83 9.66
CA LEU A 136 0.26 -9.76 8.71
C LEU A 136 0.87 -10.03 7.33
N THR A 137 2.09 -10.59 7.28
CA THR A 137 2.70 -11.02 6.01
C THR A 137 1.94 -12.17 5.38
N ALA A 138 1.47 -13.14 6.16
CA ALA A 138 0.63 -14.22 5.66
C ALA A 138 -0.69 -13.68 5.09
N LEU A 139 -1.33 -12.71 5.77
CA LEU A 139 -2.52 -12.02 5.28
C LEU A 139 -2.24 -11.24 3.99
N ALA A 140 -1.10 -10.54 3.89
CA ALA A 140 -0.73 -9.82 2.68
C ALA A 140 -0.53 -10.77 1.49
N VAL A 141 0.20 -11.88 1.69
CA VAL A 141 0.35 -12.93 0.67
C VAL A 141 -1.02 -13.50 0.27
N PHE A 142 -1.91 -13.71 1.24
CA PHE A 142 -3.25 -14.20 0.96
C PHE A 142 -4.07 -13.22 0.10
N LEU A 143 -4.16 -11.95 0.51
CA LEU A 143 -4.99 -10.95 -0.17
C LEU A 143 -4.48 -10.58 -1.58
N PHE A 144 -3.16 -10.52 -1.78
CA PHE A 144 -2.57 -10.03 -3.03
C PHE A 144 -2.21 -11.12 -4.04
N ASN A 145 -2.39 -12.39 -3.69
CA ASN A 145 -1.79 -13.47 -4.48
C ASN A 145 -2.68 -14.73 -4.54
N ILE A 146 -3.54 -14.99 -3.54
CA ILE A 146 -4.55 -16.04 -3.65
C ILE A 146 -5.75 -15.53 -4.45
N SER A 147 -6.09 -16.30 -5.49
CA SER A 147 -7.06 -16.14 -6.58
C SER A 147 -8.50 -15.69 -6.25
N LEU A 148 -8.80 -15.16 -5.06
CA LEU A 148 -10.14 -14.74 -4.66
C LEU A 148 -10.72 -13.59 -5.50
N ALA A 149 -9.88 -12.86 -6.26
CA ALA A 149 -10.31 -11.70 -7.04
C ALA A 149 -9.62 -11.55 -8.42
N ASP A 150 -8.93 -12.58 -8.94
CA ASP A 150 -8.08 -12.51 -10.14
C ASP A 150 -6.99 -11.41 -10.13
N VAL A 151 -6.70 -10.87 -8.94
CA VAL A 151 -5.71 -9.84 -8.72
C VAL A 151 -4.31 -10.46 -8.74
N HIS A 152 -3.55 -10.20 -9.80
CA HIS A 152 -2.16 -10.62 -9.93
C HIS A 152 -1.24 -9.41 -9.73
N VAL A 153 -0.42 -9.46 -8.70
CA VAL A 153 0.54 -8.40 -8.38
C VAL A 153 1.85 -8.65 -9.11
N SER A 154 2.29 -7.70 -9.92
CA SER A 154 3.63 -7.74 -10.54
C SER A 154 4.74 -7.49 -9.52
N LEU A 155 5.97 -7.88 -9.84
CA LEU A 155 7.12 -7.65 -8.93
C LEU A 155 7.29 -6.15 -8.58
N LYS A 156 7.07 -5.26 -9.55
CA LYS A 156 7.20 -3.81 -9.34
C LYS A 156 6.11 -3.27 -8.41
N GLU A 157 4.88 -3.76 -8.54
CA GLU A 157 3.77 -3.44 -7.65
C GLU A 157 4.06 -3.89 -6.22
N ALA A 158 4.54 -5.13 -6.05
CA ALA A 158 4.89 -5.65 -4.72
C ALA A 158 5.99 -4.81 -4.04
N ILE A 159 7.00 -4.36 -4.80
CA ILE A 159 8.05 -3.47 -4.30
C ILE A 159 7.46 -2.15 -3.84
N LEU A 160 6.59 -1.51 -4.64
CA LEU A 160 5.95 -0.25 -4.24
C LEU A 160 5.09 -0.43 -2.98
N LEU A 161 4.27 -1.49 -2.91
CA LEU A 161 3.45 -1.80 -1.74
C LEU A 161 4.31 -1.97 -0.48
N GLY A 162 5.44 -2.69 -0.59
CA GLY A 162 6.40 -2.87 0.50
C GLY A 162 7.02 -1.55 0.96
N ILE A 163 7.46 -0.69 0.03
CA ILE A 163 8.04 0.62 0.35
C ILE A 163 7.01 1.50 1.06
N LEU A 164 5.79 1.61 0.53
CA LEU A 164 4.73 2.42 1.13
C LEU A 164 4.33 1.91 2.51
N PHE A 165 4.28 0.59 2.70
CA PHE A 165 4.05 -0.03 4.00
C PHE A 165 5.14 0.34 5.00
N ILE A 166 6.42 0.24 4.62
CA ILE A 166 7.56 0.58 5.48
C ILE A 166 7.53 2.07 5.88
N ILE A 167 7.19 2.97 4.95
CA ILE A 167 7.07 4.40 5.23
C ILE A 167 6.01 4.64 6.31
N VAL A 168 4.81 4.07 6.15
CA VAL A 168 3.72 4.23 7.11
C VAL A 168 4.04 3.58 8.45
N TYR A 169 4.55 2.35 8.44
CA TYR A 169 4.93 1.61 9.64
C TYR A 169 6.05 2.31 10.42
N GLY A 170 7.06 2.83 9.72
CA GLY A 170 8.14 3.63 10.28
C GLY A 170 7.65 4.94 10.86
N ALA A 171 6.89 5.74 10.09
CA ALA A 171 6.32 6.99 10.57
C ALA A 171 5.46 6.80 11.82
N THR A 172 4.69 5.70 11.87
CA THR A 172 3.86 5.36 13.02
C THR A 172 4.72 4.93 14.22
N SER A 173 5.72 4.06 14.01
CA SER A 173 6.58 3.55 15.09
C SER A 173 7.41 4.66 15.73
N PHE A 174 8.08 5.49 14.92
CA PHE A 174 8.89 6.60 15.41
C PHE A 174 8.04 7.77 15.91
N GLY A 175 6.90 8.07 15.28
CA GLY A 175 5.99 9.12 15.73
C GLY A 175 5.51 8.91 17.17
N GLY A 176 5.32 7.66 17.59
CA GLY A 176 4.96 7.32 18.98
C GLY A 176 6.03 7.66 20.02
N LEU A 177 7.31 7.77 19.62
CA LEU A 177 8.41 8.11 20.52
C LEU A 177 8.46 9.61 20.85
N PHE A 178 8.21 10.46 19.85
CA PHE A 178 8.37 11.92 19.97
C PHE A 178 7.09 12.66 20.44
N LEU A 179 5.92 12.03 20.29
CA LEU A 179 4.66 12.63 20.72
C LEU A 179 4.41 12.28 22.19
N SER A 180 4.48 13.28 23.08
CA SER A 180 4.32 13.11 24.53
C SER A 180 2.91 13.43 25.04
N ASN A 181 2.09 14.15 24.25
CA ASN A 181 0.73 14.55 24.62
C ASN A 181 -0.31 13.82 23.75
N ASP A 182 -1.29 13.19 24.41
CA ASP A 182 -2.47 12.54 23.79
C ASP A 182 -2.17 11.71 22.52
N ARG A 183 -1.19 10.78 22.64
CA ARG A 183 -0.60 10.00 21.53
C ARG A 183 -1.63 9.37 20.59
N ALA A 184 -2.77 8.95 21.13
CA ALA A 184 -3.83 8.31 20.37
C ALA A 184 -4.42 9.21 19.26
N TYR A 185 -4.49 10.53 19.50
CA TYR A 185 -5.14 11.49 18.59
C TYR A 185 -4.15 12.41 17.86
N THR A 186 -2.91 12.52 18.36
CA THR A 186 -1.85 13.28 17.69
C THR A 186 -1.10 12.48 16.63
N LEU A 187 -0.96 11.16 16.81
CA LEU A 187 -0.27 10.32 15.85
C LEU A 187 -0.90 10.31 14.45
N PRO A 188 -2.24 10.23 14.28
CA PRO A 188 -2.88 10.27 12.96
C PRO A 188 -2.58 11.50 12.10
N ILE A 189 -2.05 12.57 12.70
CA ILE A 189 -1.62 13.79 11.99
C ILE A 189 -0.45 13.49 11.04
N ILE A 190 0.49 12.64 11.48
CA ILE A 190 1.79 12.46 10.83
C ILE A 190 1.78 11.25 9.89
N ILE A 191 0.85 10.31 10.09
CA ILE A 191 0.78 9.07 9.30
C ILE A 191 0.35 9.39 7.86
N PRO A 192 1.18 9.12 6.83
CA PRO A 192 0.84 9.38 5.43
C PRO A 192 0.04 8.23 4.79
N ALA A 193 -0.79 7.53 5.57
CA ALA A 193 -1.45 6.30 5.11
C ALA A 193 -2.44 6.55 3.97
N THR A 194 -3.25 7.60 4.08
CA THR A 194 -4.25 7.95 3.07
C THR A 194 -3.61 8.28 1.72
N PHE A 195 -2.49 9.01 1.72
CA PHE A 195 -1.66 9.27 0.53
C PHE A 195 -1.21 7.96 -0.13
N CYS A 196 -0.62 7.04 0.64
CA CYS A 196 -0.14 5.76 0.11
C CYS A 196 -1.27 4.94 -0.50
N VAL A 197 -2.46 4.94 0.10
CA VAL A 197 -3.62 4.22 -0.40
C VAL A 197 -4.19 4.85 -1.67
N ILE A 198 -4.21 6.18 -1.79
CA ILE A 198 -4.61 6.86 -3.03
C ILE A 198 -3.70 6.42 -4.18
N LEU A 199 -2.38 6.40 -3.98
CA LEU A 199 -1.43 5.94 -5.01
C LEU A 199 -1.75 4.51 -5.47
N VAL A 200 -1.91 3.58 -4.53
CA VAL A 200 -2.21 2.18 -4.83
C VAL A 200 -3.57 2.05 -5.56
N ALA A 201 -4.59 2.77 -5.10
CA ALA A 201 -5.93 2.71 -5.69
C ALA A 201 -5.97 3.25 -7.12
N VAL A 202 -5.23 4.32 -7.43
CA VAL A 202 -5.14 4.89 -8.78
C VAL A 202 -4.29 4.02 -9.71
N LEU A 203 -3.12 3.55 -9.23
CA LEU A 203 -2.15 2.85 -10.08
C LEU A 203 -2.56 1.41 -10.38
N PHE A 204 -3.15 0.72 -9.41
CA PHE A 204 -3.42 -0.72 -9.46
C PHE A 204 -4.91 -1.04 -9.33
N GLY A 205 -5.75 -0.05 -9.05
CA GLY A 205 -7.20 -0.18 -8.99
C GLY A 205 -7.76 -0.38 -7.58
N GLN A 206 -9.09 -0.40 -7.51
CA GLN A 206 -9.83 -0.33 -6.24
C GLN A 206 -9.56 -1.51 -5.30
N ALA A 207 -9.49 -2.74 -5.83
CA ALA A 207 -9.28 -3.94 -5.02
C ALA A 207 -7.94 -3.88 -4.26
N HIS A 208 -6.86 -3.50 -4.96
CA HIS A 208 -5.54 -3.29 -4.36
C HIS A 208 -5.58 -2.23 -3.27
N GLY A 209 -6.28 -1.11 -3.51
CA GLY A 209 -6.43 -0.05 -2.52
C GLY A 209 -7.12 -0.53 -1.24
N VAL A 210 -8.20 -1.32 -1.36
CA VAL A 210 -8.95 -1.84 -0.21
C VAL A 210 -8.09 -2.84 0.59
N PHE A 211 -7.45 -3.80 -0.08
CA PHE A 211 -6.57 -4.76 0.60
C PHE A 211 -5.40 -4.05 1.29
N PHE A 212 -4.80 -3.07 0.62
CA PHE A 212 -3.71 -2.30 1.19
C PHE A 212 -4.16 -1.45 2.39
N SER A 213 -5.40 -0.94 2.38
CA SER A 213 -5.99 -0.22 3.52
C SER A 213 -6.04 -1.09 4.78
N PHE A 214 -6.44 -2.36 4.65
CA PHE A 214 -6.43 -3.31 5.77
C PHE A 214 -5.01 -3.60 6.26
N ILE A 215 -4.10 -3.92 5.35
CA ILE A 215 -2.70 -4.24 5.70
C ILE A 215 -2.05 -3.05 6.42
N LEU A 216 -2.21 -1.82 5.91
CA LEU A 216 -1.69 -0.62 6.56
C LEU A 216 -2.30 -0.40 7.95
N SER A 217 -3.61 -0.52 8.07
CA SER A 217 -4.30 -0.30 9.36
C SER A 217 -3.80 -1.30 10.40
N PHE A 218 -3.77 -2.60 10.08
CA PHE A 218 -3.23 -3.61 10.99
C PHE A 218 -1.73 -3.41 11.27
N GLY A 219 -0.95 -2.87 10.34
CA GLY A 219 0.42 -2.45 10.59
C GLY A 219 0.53 -1.30 11.60
N VAL A 220 -0.36 -0.30 11.52
CA VAL A 220 -0.45 0.81 12.47
C VAL A 220 -0.82 0.31 13.87
N LEU A 221 -1.75 -0.64 13.97
CA LEU A 221 -2.13 -1.27 15.24
C LEU A 221 -0.93 -1.96 15.92
N ASN A 222 -0.12 -2.66 15.13
CA ASN A 222 1.09 -3.32 15.64
C ASN A 222 2.17 -2.32 16.07
N ALA A 223 2.38 -1.27 15.28
CA ALA A 223 3.38 -0.25 15.56
C ALA A 223 3.12 0.48 16.89
N GLN A 224 1.84 0.69 17.24
CA GLN A 224 1.40 1.40 18.44
C GLN A 224 1.03 0.50 19.63
N THR A 225 1.49 -0.75 19.64
CA THR A 225 1.23 -1.68 20.75
C THR A 225 -0.27 -1.77 21.06
N GLU A 226 -1.08 -1.99 20.02
CA GLU A 226 -2.52 -2.27 20.10
C GLU A 226 -3.44 -1.06 20.41
N ASN A 227 -2.96 0.17 20.20
CA ASN A 227 -3.84 1.34 20.26
C ASN A 227 -4.88 1.33 19.12
N ILE A 228 -6.16 1.21 19.50
CA ILE A 228 -7.28 1.08 18.57
C ILE A 228 -7.65 2.38 17.85
N VAL A 229 -7.37 3.56 18.43
CA VAL A 229 -7.80 4.85 17.88
C VAL A 229 -7.07 5.18 16.56
N PRO A 230 -5.72 5.16 16.48
CA PRO A 230 -5.02 5.35 15.21
C PRO A 230 -5.38 4.29 14.16
N PHE A 231 -5.59 3.04 14.60
CA PHE A 231 -6.04 1.95 13.73
C PHE A 231 -7.38 2.26 13.06
N LEU A 232 -8.40 2.61 13.84
CA LEU A 232 -9.74 2.91 13.32
C LEU A 232 -9.73 4.15 12.44
N PHE A 233 -8.97 5.18 12.81
CA PHE A 233 -8.84 6.39 12.00
C PHE A 233 -8.22 6.09 10.63
N VAL A 234 -7.09 5.39 10.60
CA VAL A 234 -6.39 5.04 9.36
C VAL A 234 -7.28 4.16 8.49
N LEU A 235 -7.96 3.17 9.08
CA LEU A 235 -8.88 2.29 8.36
C LEU A 235 -10.01 3.09 7.71
N ALA A 236 -10.68 3.95 8.47
CA ALA A 236 -11.79 4.77 7.98
C ALA A 236 -11.33 5.74 6.87
N SER A 237 -10.23 6.44 7.09
CA SER A 237 -9.68 7.41 6.12
C SER A 237 -9.24 6.74 4.82
N CYS A 238 -8.55 5.59 4.91
CA CYS A 238 -8.09 4.84 3.74
C CYS A 238 -9.26 4.24 2.94
N LEU A 239 -10.25 3.64 3.62
CA LEU A 239 -11.44 3.11 2.93
C LEU A 239 -12.26 4.23 2.28
N ALA A 240 -12.39 5.39 2.94
CA ALA A 240 -13.01 6.56 2.32
C ALA A 240 -12.23 6.99 1.07
N ALA A 241 -10.91 7.10 1.15
CA ALA A 241 -10.07 7.50 0.02
C ALA A 241 -10.21 6.54 -1.18
N THR A 242 -10.11 5.22 -0.96
CA THR A 242 -10.31 4.23 -2.04
C THR A 242 -11.66 4.35 -2.71
N ARG A 243 -12.72 4.62 -1.92
CA ARG A 243 -14.09 4.73 -2.44
C ARG A 243 -14.31 6.00 -3.26
N ILE A 244 -13.70 7.11 -2.84
CA ILE A 244 -13.82 8.41 -3.53
C ILE A 244 -12.99 8.36 -4.82
N VAL A 245 -11.76 7.86 -4.76
CA VAL A 245 -10.84 7.75 -5.91
C VAL A 245 -11.41 6.88 -7.05
N LYS A 246 -12.27 5.90 -6.75
CA LYS A 246 -12.94 5.09 -7.78
C LYS A 246 -13.66 5.93 -8.85
N LYS A 247 -14.12 7.14 -8.51
CA LYS A 247 -14.87 8.03 -9.40
C LYS A 247 -14.02 9.10 -10.08
N VAL A 248 -12.70 8.97 -10.02
CA VAL A 248 -11.78 9.96 -10.58
C VAL A 248 -11.49 9.62 -12.04
N ASP A 249 -11.83 10.54 -12.93
CA ASP A 249 -11.56 10.42 -14.38
C ASP A 249 -10.45 11.39 -14.81
N ARG A 250 -10.36 12.56 -14.17
CA ARG A 250 -9.40 13.62 -14.50
C ARG A 250 -8.42 13.85 -13.37
N ARG A 251 -7.19 14.26 -13.71
CA ARG A 251 -6.14 14.56 -12.71
C ARG A 251 -6.58 15.63 -11.70
N LEU A 252 -7.34 16.63 -12.14
CA LEU A 252 -7.90 17.67 -11.27
C LEU A 252 -8.95 17.15 -10.28
N ASP A 253 -9.56 15.99 -10.52
CA ASP A 253 -10.52 15.40 -9.59
C ASP A 253 -9.85 14.99 -8.26
N LEU A 254 -8.54 14.77 -8.26
CA LEU A 254 -7.77 14.52 -7.03
C LEU A 254 -7.77 15.72 -6.07
N VAL A 255 -7.98 16.94 -6.57
CA VAL A 255 -8.18 18.14 -5.72
C VAL A 255 -9.54 18.08 -5.02
N PHE A 256 -10.58 17.58 -5.70
CA PHE A 256 -11.87 17.36 -5.05
C PHE A 256 -11.81 16.21 -4.04
N VAL A 257 -11.05 15.14 -4.35
CA VAL A 257 -10.77 14.04 -3.41
C VAL A 257 -10.10 14.59 -2.15
N SER A 258 -9.11 15.48 -2.29
CA SER A 258 -8.39 16.04 -1.15
C SER A 258 -9.26 16.90 -0.24
N LEU A 259 -10.12 17.74 -0.81
CA LEU A 259 -11.09 18.54 -0.04
C LEU A 259 -12.10 17.66 0.70
N LEU A 260 -12.64 16.63 0.06
CA LEU A 260 -13.59 15.73 0.69
C LEU A 260 -12.93 14.91 1.82
N LEU A 261 -11.69 14.44 1.62
CA LEU A 261 -10.93 13.74 2.66
C LEU A 261 -10.59 14.64 3.85
N ALA A 262 -10.28 15.91 3.62
CA ALA A 262 -10.04 16.88 4.68
C ALA A 262 -11.26 16.97 5.64
N VAL A 263 -12.47 17.09 5.07
CA VAL A 263 -13.71 17.12 5.85
C VAL A 263 -14.00 15.79 6.54
N LEU A 264 -13.87 14.67 5.82
CA LEU A 264 -14.15 13.34 6.39
C LEU A 264 -13.19 12.99 7.53
N ASN A 265 -11.91 13.33 7.41
CA ASN A 265 -10.93 13.10 8.48
C ASN A 265 -11.29 13.87 9.77
N VAL A 266 -11.81 15.10 9.65
CA VAL A 266 -12.32 15.84 10.81
C VAL A 266 -13.47 15.09 11.46
N VAL A 267 -14.43 14.60 10.67
CA VAL A 267 -15.58 13.83 11.17
C VAL A 267 -15.12 12.55 11.86
N PHE A 268 -14.24 11.77 11.25
CA PHE A 268 -13.72 10.53 11.83
C PHE A 268 -12.99 10.79 13.15
N MET A 269 -12.11 11.79 13.19
CA MET A 269 -11.36 12.13 14.39
C MET A 269 -12.27 12.62 15.52
N LEU A 270 -13.26 13.46 15.20
CA LEU A 270 -14.25 13.95 16.15
C LEU A 270 -15.06 12.80 16.76
N VAL A 271 -15.56 11.88 15.93
CA VAL A 271 -16.33 10.71 16.37
C VAL A 271 -15.48 9.82 17.28
N LEU A 272 -14.22 9.53 16.89
CA LEU A 272 -13.33 8.70 17.69
C LEU A 272 -13.02 9.35 19.06
N LYS A 273 -12.78 10.66 19.09
CA LYS A 273 -12.54 11.38 20.35
C LYS A 273 -13.76 11.36 21.28
N ILE A 274 -14.95 11.54 20.74
CA ILE A 274 -16.19 11.46 21.53
C ILE A 274 -16.40 10.05 22.10
N ILE A 275 -16.16 9.00 21.30
CA ILE A 275 -16.38 7.60 21.72
C ILE A 275 -15.38 7.16 22.79
N PHE A 276 -14.09 7.46 22.61
CA PHE A 276 -13.03 6.86 23.42
C PHE A 276 -12.51 7.74 24.58
N ASP A 277 -12.62 9.06 24.49
CA ASP A 277 -12.14 10.00 25.53
C ASP A 277 -13.30 10.79 26.18
N GLY A 278 -14.36 11.08 25.44
CA GLY A 278 -15.53 11.84 25.95
C GLY A 278 -15.24 13.30 26.29
N ASN A 279 -13.96 13.70 26.30
CA ASN A 279 -13.48 15.05 26.53
C ASN A 279 -13.08 15.70 25.20
N VAL A 280 -13.70 16.84 24.88
CA VAL A 280 -13.42 17.60 23.64
C VAL A 280 -12.47 18.77 23.86
N ASN A 281 -11.86 18.88 25.04
CA ASN A 281 -10.86 19.90 25.30
C ASN A 281 -9.62 19.69 24.41
N ASN A 282 -9.06 20.78 23.90
CA ASN A 282 -7.90 20.80 22.99
C ASN A 282 -8.07 20.00 21.68
N ILE A 283 -9.30 19.74 21.23
CA ILE A 283 -9.56 18.98 20.00
C ILE A 283 -9.28 19.75 18.70
N ILE A 284 -9.28 21.09 18.76
CA ILE A 284 -9.16 21.96 17.57
C ILE A 284 -7.85 21.69 16.80
N PHE A 285 -6.73 21.58 17.52
CA PHE A 285 -5.42 21.35 16.89
C PHE A 285 -5.35 20.00 16.16
N PRO A 286 -5.70 18.85 16.80
CA PRO A 286 -5.83 17.58 16.10
C PRO A 286 -6.74 17.63 14.88
N LEU A 287 -7.92 18.26 14.97
CA LEU A 287 -8.87 18.35 13.84
C LEU A 287 -8.30 19.13 12.65
N LEU A 288 -7.68 20.29 12.90
CA LEU A 288 -7.04 21.07 11.83
C LEU A 288 -5.93 20.28 11.16
N MET A 289 -5.14 19.55 11.94
CA MET A 289 -4.00 18.81 11.44
C MET A 289 -4.38 17.54 10.67
N VAL A 290 -5.41 16.80 11.09
CA VAL A 290 -5.91 15.65 10.31
C VAL A 290 -6.66 16.09 9.05
N SER A 291 -7.29 17.27 9.07
CA SER A 291 -7.85 17.92 7.88
C SER A 291 -6.74 18.24 6.89
N LEU A 292 -5.66 18.87 7.37
CA LEU A 292 -4.49 19.20 6.55
C LEU A 292 -3.83 17.94 6.00
N ASN A 293 -3.70 16.87 6.79
CA ASN A 293 -3.20 15.58 6.33
C ASN A 293 -4.06 14.99 5.19
N GLY A 294 -5.39 15.03 5.33
CA GLY A 294 -6.32 14.57 4.29
C GLY A 294 -6.20 15.38 3.00
N PHE A 295 -6.09 16.70 3.12
CA PHE A 295 -5.88 17.59 1.99
C PHE A 295 -4.53 17.36 1.30
N LEU A 296 -3.44 17.35 2.07
CA LEU A 296 -2.09 17.12 1.55
C LEU A 296 -1.96 15.74 0.91
N SER A 297 -2.65 14.72 1.41
CA SER A 297 -2.60 13.37 0.85
C SER A 297 -3.00 13.32 -0.63
N GLY A 298 -4.09 14.00 -1.01
CA GLY A 298 -4.51 14.06 -2.42
C GLY A 298 -3.60 14.93 -3.29
N ILE A 299 -3.10 16.05 -2.74
CA ILE A 299 -2.17 16.95 -3.45
C ILE A 299 -0.81 16.26 -3.71
N LEU A 300 -0.27 15.57 -2.70
CA LEU A 300 0.96 14.80 -2.85
C LEU A 300 0.74 13.64 -3.82
N ALA A 301 -0.39 12.94 -3.77
CA ALA A 301 -0.69 11.89 -4.73
C ALA A 301 -0.65 12.42 -6.16
N LEU A 302 -1.24 13.60 -6.43
CA LEU A 302 -1.20 14.24 -7.74
C LEU A 302 0.25 14.47 -8.24
N GLY A 303 1.16 14.90 -7.36
CA GLY A 303 2.57 15.11 -7.71
C GLY A 303 3.36 13.81 -7.94
N PHE A 304 3.08 12.76 -7.16
CA PHE A 304 3.82 11.49 -7.22
C PHE A 304 3.28 10.50 -8.26
N LEU A 305 2.04 10.66 -8.72
CA LEU A 305 1.44 9.73 -9.69
C LEU A 305 2.20 9.71 -11.01
N THR A 306 2.49 10.84 -11.63
CA THR A 306 3.20 10.90 -12.92
C THR A 306 4.55 10.18 -12.92
N PRO A 307 5.49 10.44 -11.98
CA PRO A 307 6.76 9.71 -11.96
C PRO A 307 6.58 8.22 -11.67
N LEU A 308 5.65 7.84 -10.79
CA LEU A 308 5.37 6.42 -10.50
C LEU A 308 4.74 5.71 -11.70
N GLU A 309 3.83 6.34 -12.44
CA GLU A 309 3.24 5.82 -13.67
C GLU A 309 4.32 5.51 -14.71
N SER A 310 5.27 6.44 -14.90
CA SER A 310 6.40 6.26 -15.83
C SER A 310 7.32 5.11 -15.39
N LEU A 311 7.70 5.06 -14.11
CA LEU A 311 8.59 4.02 -13.57
C LEU A 311 7.96 2.61 -13.62
N LEU A 312 6.68 2.52 -13.29
CA LEU A 312 5.94 1.26 -13.25
C LEU A 312 5.49 0.82 -14.65
N ASN A 313 5.24 1.77 -15.55
CA ASN A 313 4.60 1.58 -16.86
C ASN A 313 3.23 0.88 -16.70
N THR A 314 2.43 1.35 -15.75
CA THR A 314 1.12 0.78 -15.45
C THR A 314 0.04 1.44 -16.31
N ALA A 315 -1.00 0.68 -16.65
CA ALA A 315 -2.18 1.18 -17.37
C ALA A 315 -3.15 1.87 -16.40
N SER A 316 -2.68 2.92 -15.71
CA SER A 316 -3.52 3.71 -14.81
C SER A 316 -4.63 4.44 -15.59
N VAL A 317 -5.68 4.88 -14.88
CA VAL A 317 -6.77 5.66 -15.49
C VAL A 317 -6.22 6.90 -16.20
N PHE A 318 -5.27 7.62 -15.60
CA PHE A 318 -4.70 8.81 -16.22
C PHE A 318 -3.83 8.48 -17.44
N ARG A 319 -3.00 7.43 -17.38
CA ARG A 319 -2.20 7.00 -18.54
C ARG A 319 -3.09 6.55 -19.70
N LEU A 320 -4.17 5.83 -19.42
CA LEU A 320 -5.16 5.45 -20.41
C LEU A 320 -5.90 6.65 -20.98
N MET A 321 -6.23 7.64 -20.15
CA MET A 321 -6.84 8.88 -20.60
C MET A 321 -5.90 9.67 -21.52
N ASP A 322 -4.61 9.75 -21.19
CA ASP A 322 -3.59 10.39 -22.02
C ASP A 322 -3.44 9.65 -23.37
N LEU A 323 -3.46 8.31 -23.37
CA LEU A 323 -3.43 7.49 -24.58
C LEU A 323 -4.75 7.52 -25.38
N SER A 324 -5.84 7.99 -24.79
CA SER A 324 -7.11 8.14 -25.50
C SER A 324 -7.14 9.35 -26.43
N ASP A 325 -6.12 10.22 -26.40
CA ASP A 325 -6.01 11.36 -27.29
C ASP A 325 -5.70 10.95 -28.74
N LEU A 326 -6.72 11.11 -29.58
CA LEU A 326 -6.65 10.84 -31.02
C LEU A 326 -5.78 11.87 -31.77
N ASN A 327 -5.38 12.97 -31.14
CA ASN A 327 -4.46 13.95 -31.71
C ASN A 327 -2.98 13.57 -31.54
N SER A 328 -2.69 12.46 -30.87
CA SER A 328 -1.34 11.93 -30.74
C SER A 328 -0.68 11.69 -32.10
N ALA A 329 0.65 11.81 -32.14
CA ALA A 329 1.42 11.63 -33.37
C ALA A 329 1.17 10.26 -34.03
N THR A 330 1.04 9.21 -33.22
CA THR A 330 0.74 7.85 -33.67
C THR A 330 -0.64 7.74 -34.33
N MET A 331 -1.67 8.30 -33.71
CA MET A 331 -3.04 8.26 -34.24
C MET A 331 -3.17 9.09 -35.52
N LYS A 332 -2.53 10.26 -35.58
CA LYS A 332 -2.43 11.07 -36.81
C LYS A 332 -1.68 10.33 -37.93
N LYS A 333 -0.57 9.66 -37.61
CA LYS A 333 0.17 8.85 -38.60
C LYS A 333 -0.70 7.70 -39.13
N MET A 334 -1.45 7.03 -38.25
CA MET A 334 -2.37 5.96 -38.66
C MET A 334 -3.49 6.49 -39.57
N LEU A 335 -4.10 7.63 -39.23
CA LEU A 335 -5.14 8.26 -40.04
C LEU A 335 -4.66 8.57 -41.47
N VAL A 336 -3.42 9.03 -41.64
CA VAL A 336 -2.86 9.38 -42.95
C VAL A 336 -2.36 8.17 -43.73
N ALA A 337 -1.60 7.28 -43.07
CA ALA A 337 -0.93 6.15 -43.73
C ALA A 337 -1.81 4.90 -43.88
N ALA A 338 -2.80 4.72 -42.99
CA ALA A 338 -3.68 3.55 -42.94
C ALA A 338 -5.12 3.95 -42.53
N PRO A 339 -5.82 4.76 -43.35
CA PRO A 339 -7.13 5.33 -43.01
C PRO A 339 -8.21 4.26 -42.77
N GLY A 340 -8.16 3.15 -43.50
CA GLY A 340 -9.06 2.01 -43.31
C GLY A 340 -8.87 1.35 -41.94
N THR A 341 -7.61 1.09 -41.58
CA THR A 341 -7.26 0.57 -40.26
C THR A 341 -7.66 1.55 -39.15
N TYR A 342 -7.50 2.86 -39.35
CA TYR A 342 -7.95 3.87 -38.39
C TYR A 342 -9.46 3.78 -38.11
N ASN A 343 -10.27 3.76 -39.18
CA ASN A 343 -11.72 3.64 -39.06
C ASN A 343 -12.14 2.31 -38.43
N HIS A 344 -11.48 1.22 -38.80
CA HIS A 344 -11.67 -0.09 -38.19
C HIS A 344 -11.43 -0.04 -36.66
N SER A 345 -10.28 0.47 -36.24
CA SER A 345 -9.93 0.58 -34.82
C SER A 345 -10.93 1.44 -34.03
N MET A 346 -11.44 2.52 -34.62
CA MET A 346 -12.46 3.36 -33.97
C MET A 346 -13.81 2.62 -33.79
N MET A 347 -14.23 1.84 -34.79
CA MET A 347 -15.44 1.01 -34.69
C MET A 347 -15.27 -0.10 -33.64
N VAL A 348 -14.13 -0.81 -33.65
CA VAL A 348 -13.80 -1.83 -32.64
C VAL A 348 -13.76 -1.23 -31.24
N ALA A 349 -13.18 -0.04 -31.08
CA ALA A 349 -13.11 0.64 -29.80
C ALA A 349 -14.50 0.94 -29.23
N THR A 350 -15.42 1.40 -30.07
CA THR A 350 -16.83 1.66 -29.67
C THR A 350 -17.53 0.37 -29.24
N LEU A 351 -17.38 -0.72 -30.00
CA LEU A 351 -17.98 -2.01 -29.67
C LEU A 351 -17.40 -2.59 -28.38
N ALA A 352 -16.07 -2.54 -28.23
CA ALA A 352 -15.35 -3.06 -27.07
C ALA A 352 -15.69 -2.25 -25.80
N GLU A 353 -15.75 -0.93 -25.88
CA GLU A 353 -16.15 -0.07 -24.77
C GLU A 353 -17.57 -0.42 -24.27
N ASN A 354 -18.53 -0.50 -25.19
CA ASN A 354 -19.93 -0.81 -24.86
C ASN A 354 -20.08 -2.22 -24.27
N ALA A 355 -19.40 -3.22 -24.85
CA ALA A 355 -19.43 -4.59 -24.34
C ALA A 355 -18.83 -4.67 -22.94
N CYS A 356 -17.67 -4.04 -22.70
CA CYS A 356 -17.04 -4.02 -21.38
C CYS A 356 -17.89 -3.25 -20.36
N SER A 357 -18.49 -2.13 -20.74
CA SER A 357 -19.39 -1.36 -19.87
C SER A 357 -20.60 -2.19 -19.42
N ALA A 358 -21.21 -2.94 -20.34
CA ALA A 358 -22.37 -3.80 -20.06
C ALA A 358 -22.09 -4.92 -19.05
N ILE A 359 -20.86 -5.41 -18.97
CA ILE A 359 -20.43 -6.44 -18.01
C ILE A 359 -19.63 -5.88 -16.82
N HIS A 360 -19.59 -4.55 -16.66
CA HIS A 360 -18.81 -3.86 -15.64
C HIS A 360 -17.30 -4.16 -15.64
N ALA A 361 -16.76 -4.47 -16.82
CA ALA A 361 -15.32 -4.55 -17.05
C ALA A 361 -14.72 -3.16 -17.33
N ASN A 362 -13.39 -3.08 -17.45
CA ASN A 362 -12.69 -1.81 -17.69
C ASN A 362 -12.88 -1.32 -19.14
N ALA A 363 -13.92 -0.51 -19.35
CA ALA A 363 -14.29 0.02 -20.65
C ALA A 363 -13.24 0.97 -21.26
N LEU A 364 -12.57 1.78 -20.43
CA LEU A 364 -11.51 2.70 -20.88
C LEU A 364 -10.30 1.92 -21.43
N LEU A 365 -9.87 0.86 -20.73
CA LEU A 365 -8.79 -0.01 -21.19
C LEU A 365 -9.15 -0.69 -22.53
N ALA A 366 -10.39 -1.17 -22.66
CA ALA A 366 -10.86 -1.79 -23.89
C ALA A 366 -10.85 -0.82 -25.08
N ARG A 367 -11.37 0.40 -24.89
CA ARG A 367 -11.35 1.47 -25.89
C ARG A 367 -9.93 1.81 -26.34
N VAL A 368 -9.05 2.12 -25.39
CA VAL A 368 -7.67 2.52 -25.69
C VAL A 368 -6.90 1.34 -26.30
N GLY A 369 -7.07 0.13 -25.78
CA GLY A 369 -6.49 -1.07 -26.37
C GLY A 369 -6.87 -1.24 -27.84
N ALA A 370 -8.14 -1.03 -28.19
CA ALA A 370 -8.62 -1.08 -29.56
C ALA A 370 -8.03 0.01 -30.47
N TYR A 371 -7.77 1.23 -29.97
CA TYR A 371 -7.09 2.27 -30.76
C TYR A 371 -5.72 1.83 -31.28
N TYR A 372 -4.96 1.11 -30.45
CA TYR A 372 -3.58 0.73 -30.76
C TYR A 372 -3.41 -0.71 -31.23
N HIS A 373 -4.45 -1.56 -31.18
CA HIS A 373 -4.32 -3.00 -31.44
C HIS A 373 -3.71 -3.32 -32.82
N ASP A 374 -4.00 -2.48 -33.81
CA ASP A 374 -3.58 -2.63 -35.20
C ASP A 374 -2.51 -1.61 -35.65
N VAL A 375 -1.87 -0.89 -34.71
CA VAL A 375 -0.87 0.16 -35.02
C VAL A 375 0.34 -0.37 -35.83
N GLY A 376 0.59 -1.68 -35.77
CA GLY A 376 1.62 -2.35 -36.55
C GLY A 376 1.34 -2.43 -38.05
N LYS A 377 0.09 -2.20 -38.50
CA LYS A 377 -0.28 -2.18 -39.92
C LYS A 377 0.22 -0.93 -40.66
N ILE A 378 0.54 0.15 -39.95
CA ILE A 378 0.89 1.46 -40.52
C ILE A 378 2.03 1.40 -41.56
N GLU A 379 3.07 0.60 -41.34
CA GLU A 379 4.25 0.58 -42.25
C GLU A 379 4.03 -0.24 -43.53
N GLN A 380 2.98 -1.06 -43.59
CA GLN A 380 2.67 -1.97 -44.69
C GLN A 380 1.15 -1.98 -44.94
N SER A 381 0.53 -0.80 -44.91
CA SER A 381 -0.93 -0.66 -44.88
C SER A 381 -1.59 -1.24 -46.14
N GLU A 382 -0.90 -1.19 -47.28
CA GLU A 382 -1.33 -1.70 -48.57
C GLU A 382 -1.54 -3.23 -48.62
N TYR A 383 -1.01 -3.98 -47.64
CA TYR A 383 -1.25 -5.43 -47.51
C TYR A 383 -2.50 -5.77 -46.69
N PHE A 384 -3.22 -4.78 -46.14
CA PHE A 384 -4.42 -5.01 -45.34
C PHE A 384 -5.65 -4.55 -46.10
N VAL A 385 -6.66 -5.43 -46.20
CA VAL A 385 -7.82 -5.26 -47.09
C VAL A 385 -8.58 -3.96 -46.83
N GLU A 386 -8.67 -3.51 -45.57
CA GLU A 386 -9.38 -2.28 -45.22
C GLU A 386 -8.73 -1.01 -45.78
N ASN A 387 -7.44 -1.05 -46.15
CA ASN A 387 -6.71 0.07 -46.72
C ASN A 387 -6.55 -0.03 -48.25
N GLN A 388 -7.01 -1.12 -48.87
CA GLN A 388 -6.90 -1.32 -50.31
C GLN A 388 -8.09 -0.66 -51.02
N THR A 389 -7.80 0.11 -52.07
CA THR A 389 -8.81 0.73 -52.95
C THR A 389 -8.82 0.12 -54.36
N GLY A 390 -7.94 -0.85 -54.62
CA GLY A 390 -7.73 -1.45 -55.94
C GLY A 390 -7.35 -2.93 -55.84
N GLU A 391 -6.31 -3.34 -56.56
CA GLU A 391 -5.91 -4.74 -56.64
C GLU A 391 -5.30 -5.25 -55.32
N ASN A 392 -5.70 -6.47 -54.94
CA ASN A 392 -5.22 -7.10 -53.71
C ASN A 392 -3.76 -7.52 -53.86
N LYS A 393 -2.87 -6.90 -53.07
CA LYS A 393 -1.43 -7.21 -53.02
C LYS A 393 -1.12 -8.67 -52.75
N HIS A 394 -2.03 -9.41 -52.12
CA HIS A 394 -1.86 -10.83 -51.86
C HIS A 394 -2.01 -11.73 -53.10
N ASN A 395 -2.55 -11.23 -54.22
CA ASN A 395 -2.68 -12.00 -55.47
C ASN A 395 -1.31 -12.34 -56.09
N GLU A 396 -0.31 -11.49 -55.87
CA GLU A 396 1.05 -11.65 -56.37
C GLU A 396 1.98 -12.40 -55.38
N LEU A 397 1.46 -12.74 -54.19
CA LEU A 397 2.23 -13.36 -53.12
C LEU A 397 1.86 -14.81 -52.93
N ASN A 398 2.86 -15.65 -52.64
CA ASN A 398 2.56 -16.99 -52.16
C ASN A 398 1.92 -16.94 -50.75
N PRO A 399 1.08 -17.92 -50.38
CA PRO A 399 0.38 -17.91 -49.08
C PRO A 399 1.29 -17.83 -47.86
N ARG A 400 2.52 -18.36 -47.93
CA ARG A 400 3.49 -18.32 -46.82
C ARG A 400 3.98 -16.89 -46.55
N LEU A 401 4.24 -16.12 -47.60
CA LEU A 401 4.65 -14.73 -47.50
C LEU A 401 3.50 -13.86 -47.00
N SER A 402 2.29 -14.04 -47.53
CA SER A 402 1.07 -13.38 -47.04
C SER A 402 0.86 -13.60 -45.55
N THR A 403 0.99 -14.86 -45.09
CA THR A 403 0.86 -15.21 -43.66
C THR A 403 1.91 -14.50 -42.81
N THR A 404 3.16 -14.41 -43.30
CA THR A 404 4.26 -13.74 -42.58
C THR A 404 3.97 -12.25 -42.42
N ILE A 405 3.54 -11.58 -43.49
CA ILE A 405 3.18 -10.15 -43.47
C ILE A 405 2.04 -9.91 -42.48
N ILE A 406 0.95 -10.68 -42.61
CA ILE A 406 -0.22 -10.54 -41.74
C ILE A 406 0.19 -10.78 -40.29
N LYS A 407 0.86 -11.87 -39.93
CA LYS A 407 1.24 -12.12 -38.52
C LYS A 407 2.21 -11.07 -37.96
N SER A 408 3.02 -10.44 -38.81
CA SER A 408 4.03 -9.48 -38.36
C SER A 408 3.43 -8.19 -37.77
N HIS A 409 2.18 -7.82 -38.08
CA HIS A 409 1.59 -6.58 -37.56
C HIS A 409 1.53 -6.56 -36.03
N VAL A 410 1.27 -7.70 -35.38
CA VAL A 410 1.25 -7.79 -33.91
C VAL A 410 2.65 -7.48 -33.36
N LYS A 411 3.69 -8.11 -33.91
CA LYS A 411 5.07 -7.90 -33.48
C LYS A 411 5.50 -6.44 -33.69
N LYS A 412 5.22 -5.88 -34.87
CA LYS A 412 5.51 -4.48 -35.20
C LYS A 412 4.74 -3.50 -34.32
N GLY A 413 3.50 -3.84 -33.94
CA GLY A 413 2.70 -3.07 -33.00
C GLY A 413 3.35 -3.01 -31.62
N VAL A 414 3.85 -4.15 -31.12
CA VAL A 414 4.58 -4.22 -29.85
C VAL A 414 5.91 -3.48 -29.91
N GLU A 415 6.65 -3.59 -31.01
CA GLU A 415 7.90 -2.84 -31.23
C GLU A 415 7.63 -1.33 -31.15
N LYS A 416 6.62 -0.83 -31.87
CA LYS A 416 6.18 0.57 -31.79
C LYS A 416 5.73 1.00 -30.39
N ALA A 417 4.98 0.16 -29.69
CA ALA A 417 4.56 0.46 -28.32
C ALA A 417 5.75 0.56 -27.36
N THR A 418 6.82 -0.20 -27.62
CA THR A 418 8.06 -0.15 -26.82
C THR A 418 8.85 1.13 -27.07
N GLU A 419 8.85 1.64 -28.31
CA GLU A 419 9.46 2.92 -28.68
C GLU A 419 8.72 4.14 -28.08
N MET A 420 7.42 4.00 -27.80
CA MET A 420 6.57 5.05 -27.20
C MET A 420 6.62 5.08 -25.66
N ARG A 421 7.39 4.17 -25.05
CA ARG A 421 7.50 4.02 -23.61
C ARG A 421 8.38 5.09 -23.01
#